data_AF-A0A3C1WGY0-F1
#
_entry.id   AF-A0A3C1WGY0-F1
#
_cell.length_a   1.000
_cell.length_b   1.000
_cell.length_c   1.000
_cell.angle_alpha   90.00
_cell.angle_beta   90.00
_cell.angle_gamma   90.00
#
_symmetry.space_group_name_H-M   'P 1'
#
loop_
_entity.id
_entity.type
_entity.pdbx_description
1 polymer ?
#
loop_
_entity_poly.entity_id
_entity_poly.type
_entity_poly.pdbx_seq_one_letter_code
_entity_poly.pdbx_strand_id
1 'polypeptide(L)'
;PHLDAETLSALIAARDPSKIATAYLGHENLPEPLCAIYEPSAYSALLGFVGQGLHCPRKSLIRSDIRTVAPAHEHALANVNRPEEYEEAVKELTRSGN
;
A
#
# COMPACT_ATOMS: atom_id res chain seq x y z
N PRO A 1 -1.69 3.03 11.46
CA PRO A 1 -1.33 4.32 12.12
C PRO A 1 0.19 4.60 12.21
N HIS A 2 1.05 3.71 11.73
CA HIS A 2 2.52 3.83 11.81
C HIS A 2 3.18 4.37 10.53
N LEU A 3 2.39 4.83 9.55
CA LEU A 3 2.91 5.42 8.33
C LEU A 3 3.59 6.76 8.66
N ASP A 4 4.87 6.89 8.33
CA ASP A 4 5.69 8.07 8.62
C ASP A 4 6.29 8.72 7.36
N ALA A 5 6.96 9.86 7.55
CA ALA A 5 7.57 10.64 6.47
C ALA A 5 8.69 9.88 5.75
N GLU A 6 9.42 9.02 6.46
CA GLU A 6 10.50 8.21 5.88
C GLU A 6 9.93 7.15 4.94
N THR A 7 8.86 6.46 5.36
CA THR A 7 8.11 5.50 4.54
C THR A 7 7.55 6.17 3.28
N LEU A 8 6.94 7.35 3.42
CA LEU A 8 6.44 8.08 2.24
C LEU A 8 7.57 8.52 1.30
N SER A 9 8.69 9.01 1.85
CA SER A 9 9.85 9.44 1.08
C SER A 9 10.47 8.28 0.30
N ALA A 10 10.56 7.10 0.92
CA ALA A 10 11.04 5.89 0.26
C ALA A 10 10.12 5.45 -0.89
N LEU A 11 8.79 5.55 -0.73
CA LEU A 11 7.84 5.26 -1.80
C LEU A 11 7.99 6.24 -2.98
N ILE A 12 8.17 7.53 -2.70
CA ILE A 12 8.39 8.56 -3.71
C ILE A 12 9.72 8.31 -4.45
N ALA A 13 10.78 7.98 -3.72
CA ALA A 13 12.09 7.68 -4.31
C ALA A 13 12.07 6.41 -5.18
N ALA A 14 11.22 5.44 -4.83
CA ALA A 14 11.06 4.20 -5.59
C ALA A 14 10.07 4.30 -6.77
N ARG A 15 9.40 5.45 -6.94
CA ARG A 15 8.41 5.69 -7.98
C ARG A 15 8.98 5.38 -9.37
N ASP A 16 8.24 4.58 -10.14
CA ASP A 16 8.55 4.25 -11.53
C ASP A 16 7.43 4.73 -12.48
N PRO A 17 7.61 5.89 -13.15
CA PRO A 17 6.61 6.43 -14.08
C PRO A 17 6.38 5.59 -15.34
N SER A 18 7.20 4.56 -15.61
CA SER A 18 7.00 3.64 -16.73
C SER A 18 5.93 2.58 -16.45
N LYS A 19 5.56 2.40 -15.18
CA LYS A 19 4.53 1.47 -14.70
C LYS A 19 3.22 2.19 -14.47
N ILE A 20 2.14 1.45 -14.22
CA ILE A 20 0.87 2.09 -13.83
C ILE A 20 0.84 2.46 -12.35
N ALA A 21 1.61 1.77 -11.51
CA ALA A 21 1.66 2.05 -10.09
C ALA A 21 2.99 1.61 -9.49
N THR A 22 3.35 2.27 -8.39
CA THR A 22 4.39 1.85 -7.45
C THR A 22 3.74 1.60 -6.10
N ALA A 23 3.74 0.36 -5.61
CA ALA A 23 3.01 -0.02 -4.39
C ALA A 23 3.94 -0.73 -3.40
N TYR A 24 3.70 -0.52 -2.11
CA TYR A 24 4.32 -1.37 -1.10
C TYR A 24 3.73 -2.78 -1.11
N LEU A 25 4.54 -3.76 -0.70
CA LEU A 25 4.07 -5.07 -0.29
C LEU A 25 3.58 -4.99 1.16
N GLY A 26 2.31 -5.30 1.37
CA GLY A 26 1.68 -5.37 2.68
C GLY A 26 1.49 -6.81 3.15
N HIS A 27 0.36 -7.06 3.81
CA HIS A 27 -0.03 -8.39 4.30
C HIS A 27 0.04 -9.46 3.19
N GLU A 28 0.54 -10.65 3.54
CA GLU A 28 0.75 -11.78 2.62
C GLU A 28 1.65 -11.49 1.41
N ASN A 29 2.54 -10.48 1.51
CA ASN A 29 3.37 -10.02 0.39
C ASN A 29 2.55 -9.59 -0.85
N LEU A 30 1.32 -9.12 -0.63
CA LEU A 30 0.46 -8.61 -1.69
C LEU A 30 0.60 -7.08 -1.79
N PRO A 31 0.42 -6.49 -2.99
CA PRO A 31 0.43 -5.05 -3.16
C PRO A 31 -0.62 -4.38 -2.26
N GLU A 32 -0.22 -3.34 -1.53
CA GLU A 32 -1.10 -2.55 -0.69
C GLU A 32 -1.66 -1.36 -1.49
N PRO A 33 -2.91 -1.45 -1.99
CA PRO A 33 -3.46 -0.41 -2.88
C PRO A 33 -3.63 0.96 -2.23
N LEU A 34 -3.66 1.03 -0.89
CA LEU A 34 -3.79 2.27 -0.14
C LEU A 34 -2.44 2.92 0.17
N CYS A 35 -1.33 2.18 0.01
CA CYS A 35 0.03 2.69 0.14
C CYS A 35 0.78 2.51 -1.18
N ALA A 36 0.31 3.25 -2.18
CA ALA A 36 0.80 3.20 -3.55
C ALA A 36 0.73 4.57 -4.22
N ILE A 37 1.64 4.80 -5.17
CA ILE A 37 1.60 5.91 -6.12
C ILE A 37 1.02 5.37 -7.42
N TYR A 38 -0.09 5.96 -7.87
CA TYR A 38 -0.69 5.65 -9.17
C TYR A 38 -0.26 6.68 -10.20
N GLU A 39 0.14 6.21 -11.37
CA GLU A 39 0.47 7.07 -12.50
C GLU A 39 -0.78 7.46 -13.29
N PRO A 40 -0.76 8.57 -14.06
CA PRO A 40 -1.90 8.95 -14.89
C PRO A 40 -2.36 7.84 -15.86
N SER A 41 -1.42 7.02 -16.33
CA SER A 41 -1.70 5.84 -17.18
C SER A 41 -2.55 4.77 -16.49
N ALA A 42 -2.60 4.74 -15.15
CA ALA A 42 -3.40 3.79 -14.38
C ALA A 42 -4.90 4.00 -14.61
N TYR A 43 -5.35 5.21 -14.93
CA TYR A 43 -6.77 5.52 -14.99
C TYR A 43 -7.51 4.66 -16.01
N SER A 44 -6.99 4.54 -17.23
CA SER A 44 -7.60 3.72 -18.28
C SER A 44 -7.57 2.22 -17.93
N ALA A 45 -6.47 1.74 -17.34
CA ALA A 45 -6.35 0.36 -16.89
C ALA A 45 -7.36 0.03 -15.78
N LEU A 46 -7.48 0.90 -14.77
CA LEU A 46 -8.41 0.73 -13.65
C LEU A 46 -9.88 0.77 -14.12
N LEU A 47 -10.23 1.67 -15.03
CA LEU A 47 -11.55 1.68 -15.65
C LEU A 47 -11.84 0.38 -16.43
N GLY A 48 -10.85 -0.14 -17.14
CA GLY A 48 -10.96 -1.42 -17.83
C GLY A 48 -11.27 -2.58 -16.88
N PHE A 49 -10.67 -2.61 -15.69
CA PHE A 49 -10.98 -3.61 -14.66
C PHE A 49 -12.40 -3.46 -14.11
N VAL A 50 -12.85 -2.23 -13.83
CA VAL A 50 -14.22 -1.97 -13.38
C VAL A 50 -15.25 -2.44 -14.41
N GLY A 51 -15.01 -2.17 -15.70
CA GLY A 51 -15.87 -2.64 -16.78
C GLY A 51 -15.98 -4.16 -16.90
N GLN A 52 -14.99 -4.90 -16.39
CA GLN A 52 -14.99 -6.37 -16.32
C GLN A 52 -15.59 -6.91 -15.00
N GLY A 53 -16.15 -6.04 -14.15
CA GLY A 53 -16.67 -6.41 -12.83
C GLY A 53 -15.61 -6.59 -11.75
N LEU A 54 -14.36 -6.18 -11.99
CA LEU A 54 -13.29 -6.24 -11.01
C LEU A 54 -13.19 -4.91 -10.24
N HIS A 55 -13.79 -4.89 -9.04
CA HIS A 55 -13.84 -3.70 -8.19
C HIS A 55 -12.78 -3.64 -7.10
N CYS A 56 -12.05 -4.73 -6.86
CA CYS A 56 -11.05 -4.79 -5.78
C CYS A 56 -9.72 -4.20 -6.26
N PRO A 57 -9.25 -3.07 -5.71
CA PRO A 57 -8.05 -2.39 -6.20
C PRO A 57 -6.78 -3.24 -6.04
N ARG A 58 -6.67 -4.02 -4.95
CA ARG A 58 -5.57 -4.99 -4.76
C ARG A 58 -5.52 -6.01 -5.91
N LYS A 59 -6.68 -6.51 -6.35
CA LYS A 59 -6.76 -7.46 -7.46
C LYS A 59 -6.41 -6.83 -8.82
N SER A 60 -6.67 -5.54 -8.99
CA SER A 60 -6.26 -4.78 -10.18
C SER A 60 -4.73 -4.60 -10.21
N LEU A 61 -4.11 -4.28 -9.08
CA LEU A 61 -2.66 -4.19 -8.95
C LEU A 61 -1.96 -5.53 -9.24
N ILE A 62 -2.46 -6.64 -8.68
CA ILE A 62 -1.92 -7.99 -8.94
C ILE A 62 -1.96 -8.36 -10.43
N ARG A 63 -2.96 -7.85 -11.17
CA ARG A 63 -3.15 -8.12 -12.60
C ARG A 63 -2.45 -7.12 -13.52
N SER A 64 -1.64 -6.22 -12.96
CA SER A 64 -1.02 -5.14 -13.70
C SER A 64 0.50 -5.18 -13.60
N ASP A 65 1.16 -4.59 -14.58
CA ASP A 65 2.59 -4.35 -14.49
C ASP A 65 2.85 -3.15 -13.55
N ILE A 66 3.34 -3.44 -12.35
CA ILE A 66 3.58 -2.47 -11.28
C ILE A 66 4.98 -2.61 -10.72
N ARG A 67 5.48 -1.54 -10.12
CA ARG A 67 6.66 -1.56 -9.27
C ARG A 67 6.24 -1.94 -7.85
N THR A 68 6.87 -2.95 -7.27
CA THR A 68 6.69 -3.30 -5.85
C THR A 68 7.88 -2.83 -5.02
N VAL A 69 7.59 -2.40 -3.80
CA VAL A 69 8.58 -1.93 -2.83
C VAL A 69 8.39 -2.71 -1.53
N ALA A 70 9.48 -3.19 -0.94
CA ALA A 70 9.42 -3.77 0.40
C ALA A 70 9.44 -2.65 1.45
N PRO A 71 8.54 -2.65 2.45
CA PRO A 71 8.62 -1.69 3.54
C PRO A 71 9.90 -1.95 4.36
N ALA A 72 10.51 -0.87 4.88
CA ALA A 72 11.69 -0.98 5.75
C ALA A 72 11.36 -1.65 7.09
N HIS A 73 10.11 -1.52 7.54
CA HIS A 73 9.59 -2.11 8.76
C HIS A 73 8.24 -2.78 8.48
N GLU A 74 8.09 -4.03 8.90
CA GLU A 74 6.88 -4.84 8.68
C GLU A 74 5.61 -4.16 9.25
N HIS A 75 5.76 -3.43 10.36
CA HIS A 75 4.67 -2.72 11.04
C HIS A 75 4.30 -1.37 10.41
N ALA A 76 5.10 -0.81 9.50
CA ALA A 76 4.81 0.49 8.89
C ALA A 76 3.48 0.49 8.10
N LEU A 77 3.08 -0.68 7.61
CA LEU A 77 1.84 -0.91 6.86
C LEU A 77 0.78 -1.65 7.68
N ALA A 78 0.95 -1.76 9.00
CA ALA A 78 0.00 -2.47 9.85
C ALA A 78 -1.40 -1.85 9.71
N ASN A 79 -2.32 -2.66 9.23
CA ASN A 79 -3.71 -2.27 9.02
C ASN A 79 -4.55 -2.78 10.20
N VAL A 80 -5.23 -1.85 10.87
CA VAL A 80 -6.05 -2.13 12.05
C VAL A 80 -7.50 -2.21 11.58
N ASN A 81 -8.00 -3.42 11.41
CA ASN A 81 -9.35 -3.74 10.97
C ASN A 81 -10.23 -4.31 12.09
N ARG A 82 -9.63 -4.84 13.17
CA ARG A 82 -10.34 -5.48 14.29
C ARG A 82 -10.12 -4.75 15.62
N PRO A 83 -11.07 -4.82 16.58
CA PRO A 83 -10.90 -4.20 17.90
C PRO A 83 -9.65 -4.68 18.66
N GLU A 84 -9.28 -5.95 18.50
CA GLU A 84 -8.08 -6.52 19.13
C GLU A 84 -6.79 -5.88 18.58
N GLU A 85 -6.71 -5.71 17.26
CA GLU A 85 -5.58 -5.06 16.58
C GLU A 85 -5.45 -3.58 17.00
N TYR A 86 -6.56 -2.94 17.34
CA TYR A 86 -6.57 -1.57 17.86
C TYR A 86 -5.91 -1.50 19.24
N GLU A 87 -6.23 -2.42 20.15
CA GLU A 87 -5.61 -2.44 21.48
C GLU A 87 -4.09 -2.69 21.40
N GLU A 88 -3.64 -3.52 20.46
CA GLU A 88 -2.23 -3.77 20.20
C GLU A 88 -1.54 -2.51 19.64
N ALA A 89 -2.11 -1.87 18.62
CA ALA A 89 -1.57 -0.65 18.04
C ALA A 89 -1.46 0.48 19.07
N VAL A 90 -2.46 0.63 19.96
CA VAL A 90 -2.41 1.63 21.04
C VAL A 90 -1.29 1.34 22.04
N LYS A 91 -1.07 0.07 22.42
CA LYS A 91 0.02 -0.31 23.32
C LYS A 91 1.39 -0.02 22.70
N GLU A 92 1.57 -0.29 21.40
CA GLU A 92 2.83 -0.03 20.69
C GLU A 92 3.13 1.46 20.54
N LEU A 93 2.12 2.26 20.17
CA LEU A 93 2.25 3.71 20.06
C LEU A 93 2.58 4.36 21.41
N THR A 94 1.99 3.86 22.50
CA THR A 94 2.25 4.38 23.85
C THR A 94 3.65 4.02 24.35
N ARG A 95 4.18 2.84 23.99
CA ARG A 95 5.58 2.47 24.32
C ARG A 95 6.63 3.26 23.53
N SER A 96 6.30 3.67 22.31
CA SER A 96 7.23 4.38 21.42
C SER A 96 7.31 5.89 21.71
N GLY A 97 6.44 6.40 22.59
CA GLY A 97 6.38 7.80 23.02
C GLY A 97 7.02 8.11 24.38
N ASN A 98 7.69 7.13 25.00
CA ASN A 98 8.50 7.25 26.23
C ASN A 98 9.98 7.03 25.91
#